data_AF-A0A3N5WZY5-F1
#
_entry.id   AF-A0A3N5WZY5-F1
#
_cell.length_a   1.000
_cell.length_b   1.000
_cell.length_c   1.000
_cell.angle_alpha   90.00
_cell.angle_beta   90.00
_cell.angle_gamma   90.00
#
_symmetry.space_group_name_H-M   'P 1'
#
loop_
_entity.id
_entity.type
_entity.pdbx_description
1 polymer ?
#
loop_
_entity_poly.entity_id
_entity_poly.type
_entity_poly.pdbx_seq_one_letter_code
_entity_poly.pdbx_strand_id
1 'polypeptide(L)'
;VKAVPGSYLTLRRAWRTNDTIELRLPFQFYLVPVVDQPNVASIFYGPVLLAAEESAARSDWRQVTLDASDIAKSIAGDSATLRFTVDGVPFKPFFETYGRYSVYQHVTLK
;
A
#
# COMPACT_ATOMS: atom_id res chain seq x y z
N VAL A 1 -16.39 15.57 12.57
CA VAL A 1 -17.52 15.27 11.66
C VAL A 1 -17.54 13.78 11.37
N LYS A 2 -18.70 13.15 11.18
CA LYS A 2 -18.76 11.71 10.87
C LYS A 2 -18.62 11.50 9.36
N ALA A 3 -17.61 10.75 8.92
CA ALA A 3 -17.42 10.35 7.54
C ALA A 3 -17.91 8.92 7.33
N VAL A 4 -18.36 8.60 6.10
CA VAL A 4 -18.78 7.26 5.69
C VAL A 4 -17.95 6.85 4.46
N PRO A 5 -17.25 5.69 4.49
CA PRO A 5 -16.49 5.20 3.34
C PRO A 5 -17.34 5.11 2.06
N GLY A 6 -16.74 5.38 0.90
CA GLY A 6 -17.42 5.30 -0.41
C GLY A 6 -18.46 6.40 -0.65
N SER A 7 -18.45 7.47 0.14
CA SER A 7 -19.41 8.57 0.02
C SER A 7 -18.73 9.93 0.11
N TYR A 8 -19.50 10.99 -0.12
CA TYR A 8 -19.04 12.36 0.06
C TYR A 8 -19.38 12.87 1.47
N LEU A 9 -18.40 13.51 2.12
CA LEU A 9 -18.61 14.28 3.34
C LEU A 9 -18.98 15.73 2.96
N THR A 10 -20.18 16.17 3.31
CA THR A 10 -20.61 17.56 3.06
C THR A 10 -20.34 18.45 4.27
N LEU A 11 -19.59 19.55 4.08
CA LEU A 11 -19.44 20.62 5.06
C LEU A 11 -20.34 21.81 4.68
N ARG A 12 -21.40 22.07 5.45
CA ARG A 12 -22.32 23.21 5.21
C ARG A 12 -22.03 24.35 6.17
N ARG A 13 -21.34 25.39 5.70
CA ARG A 13 -21.04 26.63 6.43
C ARG A 13 -20.86 27.80 5.47
N ALA A 14 -20.89 29.02 6.00
CA ALA A 14 -20.40 30.19 5.26
C ALA A 14 -18.87 30.19 5.27
N TRP A 15 -18.27 30.15 4.08
CA TRP A 15 -16.82 30.19 3.91
C TRP A 15 -16.34 31.64 3.85
N ARG A 16 -15.14 31.90 4.38
CA ARG A 16 -14.48 33.19 4.34
C ARG A 16 -13.10 33.05 3.69
N THR A 17 -12.57 34.18 3.21
CA THR A 17 -11.17 34.25 2.75
C THR A 17 -10.25 33.68 3.83
N ASN A 18 -9.35 32.78 3.43
CA ASN A 18 -8.40 32.06 4.29
C ASN A 18 -8.98 30.99 5.24
N ASP A 19 -10.22 30.55 5.07
CA ASP A 19 -10.67 29.31 5.69
C ASP A 19 -9.87 28.11 5.09
N THR A 20 -9.35 27.23 5.95
CA THR A 20 -8.58 26.04 5.56
C THR A 20 -9.30 24.76 5.98
N ILE A 21 -9.23 23.72 5.14
CA ILE A 21 -9.67 22.37 5.47
C ILE A 21 -8.43 21.50 5.61
N GLU A 22 -8.26 20.89 6.78
CA GLU A 22 -7.28 19.83 7.00
C GLU A 22 -7.97 18.47 6.90
N LEU A 23 -7.40 17.56 6.10
CA LEU A 23 -7.88 16.20 5.95
C LEU A 23 -6.82 15.23 6.47
N ARG A 24 -7.23 14.35 7.39
CA ARG A 24 -6.39 13.24 7.87
C ARG A 24 -7.02 11.93 7.42
N LEU A 25 -6.32 11.23 6.53
CA LEU A 25 -6.69 9.89 6.06
C LEU A 25 -5.66 8.90 6.61
N PRO A 26 -5.99 8.08 7.62
CA PRO A 26 -5.08 7.07 8.12
C PRO A 26 -4.98 5.95 7.09
N PHE A 27 -3.87 5.89 6.36
CA PHE A 27 -3.59 4.80 5.45
C PHE A 27 -3.03 3.60 6.23
N GLN A 28 -3.36 2.41 5.73
CA GLN A 28 -2.93 1.14 6.29
C GLN A 28 -2.43 0.26 5.16
N PHE A 29 -1.57 -0.70 5.51
CA PHE A 29 -1.22 -1.76 4.58
C PHE A 29 -2.35 -2.77 4.49
N TYR A 30 -2.61 -3.26 3.28
CA TYR A 30 -3.51 -4.40 3.08
C TYR A 30 -3.11 -5.22 1.85
N LEU A 31 -3.57 -6.47 1.83
CA LEU A 31 -3.35 -7.40 0.73
C LEU A 31 -4.58 -7.46 -0.17
N VAL A 32 -4.35 -7.50 -1.48
CA VAL A 32 -5.37 -7.81 -2.48
C VAL A 32 -4.97 -9.12 -3.18
N PRO A 33 -5.61 -10.26 -2.84
CA PRO A 33 -5.24 -11.55 -3.42
C PRO A 33 -5.69 -11.67 -4.87
N VAL A 34 -4.96 -12.49 -5.64
CA VAL A 34 -5.40 -12.98 -6.94
C VAL A 34 -6.53 -13.99 -6.72
N VAL A 35 -7.56 -13.95 -7.59
CA VAL A 35 -8.80 -14.72 -7.44
C VAL A 35 -8.55 -16.22 -7.23
N ASP A 36 -7.65 -16.83 -7.99
CA ASP A 36 -7.44 -18.29 -8.00
C ASP A 36 -6.27 -18.77 -7.13
N GLN A 37 -5.48 -17.85 -6.55
CA GLN A 37 -4.28 -18.17 -5.76
C GLN A 37 -4.22 -17.27 -4.53
N PRO A 38 -4.88 -17.64 -3.42
CA PRO A 38 -5.02 -16.76 -2.24
C PRO A 38 -3.68 -16.42 -1.57
N ASN A 39 -2.65 -17.26 -1.76
CA ASN A 39 -1.29 -17.00 -1.28
C ASN A 39 -0.52 -16.02 -2.18
N VAL A 40 -1.11 -15.57 -3.30
CA VAL A 40 -0.51 -14.57 -4.18
C VAL A 40 -1.32 -13.29 -4.08
N ALA A 41 -0.72 -12.21 -3.61
CA ALA A 41 -1.40 -10.95 -3.37
C ALA A 41 -0.54 -9.74 -3.71
N SER A 42 -1.19 -8.62 -3.98
CA SER A 42 -0.56 -7.30 -4.05
C SER A 42 -0.58 -6.62 -2.68
N ILE A 43 0.51 -5.94 -2.33
CA ILE A 43 0.58 -5.08 -1.14
C ILE A 43 0.19 -3.65 -1.52
N PHE A 44 -0.79 -3.08 -0.81
CA PHE A 44 -1.21 -1.69 -0.93
C PHE A 44 -0.88 -0.91 0.33
N TYR A 45 -0.65 0.40 0.20
CA TYR A 45 -0.67 1.36 1.31
C TYR A 45 -1.69 2.46 1.03
N GLY A 46 -2.84 2.41 1.73
CA GLY A 46 -4.00 3.20 1.32
C GLY A 46 -4.38 2.89 -0.13
N PRO A 47 -4.68 3.87 -0.98
CA PRO A 47 -5.06 3.62 -2.39
C PRO A 47 -3.85 3.27 -3.30
N VAL A 48 -2.63 3.22 -2.77
CA VAL A 48 -1.41 3.10 -3.58
C VAL A 48 -0.95 1.65 -3.66
N LEU A 49 -0.91 1.11 -4.88
CA LEU A 49 -0.26 -0.17 -5.17
C LEU A 49 1.26 -0.03 -5.04
N LEU A 50 1.89 -0.91 -4.28
CA LEU A 50 3.34 -0.97 -4.13
C LEU A 50 3.93 -2.04 -5.05
N ALA A 51 5.04 -1.70 -5.71
CA ALA A 51 5.80 -2.58 -6.56
C ALA A 51 7.14 -2.89 -5.90
N ALA A 52 7.46 -4.18 -5.78
CA ALA A 52 8.79 -4.63 -5.38
C ALA A 52 9.79 -4.33 -6.50
N GLU A 53 10.93 -3.74 -6.18
CA GLU A 53 11.99 -3.48 -7.15
C GLU A 53 12.82 -4.75 -7.41
N GLU A 54 12.98 -5.11 -8.69
CA GLU A 54 13.65 -6.34 -9.09
C GLU A 54 14.97 -6.04 -9.80
N SER A 55 16.05 -6.64 -9.34
CA SER A 55 17.38 -6.49 -9.98
C SER A 55 17.52 -7.31 -11.26
N ALA A 56 16.72 -8.36 -11.42
CA ALA A 56 16.76 -9.28 -12.55
C ALA A 56 15.37 -9.83 -12.91
N ALA A 57 15.27 -10.50 -14.05
CA ALA A 57 14.05 -11.23 -14.40
C ALA A 57 13.79 -12.34 -13.37
N ARG A 58 12.52 -12.60 -13.06
CA ARG A 58 12.08 -13.73 -12.24
C ARG A 58 11.21 -14.68 -13.06
N SER A 59 11.31 -15.97 -12.78
CA SER A 59 10.39 -17.01 -13.29
C SER A 59 9.40 -17.49 -12.24
N ASP A 60 9.49 -16.95 -11.02
CA ASP A 60 8.66 -17.25 -9.86
C ASP A 60 8.05 -15.98 -9.27
N TRP A 61 7.12 -16.15 -8.33
CA TRP A 61 6.59 -15.04 -7.55
C TRP A 61 7.59 -14.57 -6.50
N ARG A 62 7.68 -13.26 -6.31
CA ARG A 62 8.44 -12.64 -5.24
C ARG A 62 7.90 -13.12 -3.89
N GLN A 63 8.70 -13.88 -3.15
CA GLN A 63 8.32 -14.35 -1.82
C GLN A 63 8.40 -13.19 -0.81
N VAL A 64 7.40 -13.09 0.07
CA VAL A 64 7.40 -12.16 1.21
C VAL A 64 6.82 -12.87 2.43
N THR A 65 7.41 -12.61 3.60
CA THR A 65 6.89 -13.10 4.88
C THR A 65 6.33 -11.96 5.69
N LEU A 66 5.05 -12.03 6.04
CA LEU A 66 4.35 -10.98 6.79
C LEU A 66 3.83 -11.54 8.12
N ASP A 67 3.82 -10.71 9.15
CA ASP A 67 3.18 -11.02 10.44
C ASP A 67 1.66 -11.15 10.25
N ALA A 68 1.10 -12.28 10.66
CA ALA A 68 -0.31 -12.60 10.45
C ALA A 68 -1.27 -11.71 11.26
N SER A 69 -0.79 -11.17 12.40
CA SER A 69 -1.60 -10.30 13.27
C SER A 69 -1.68 -8.87 12.76
N ASP A 70 -0.59 -8.38 12.16
CA ASP A 70 -0.48 -7.05 11.60
C ASP A 70 0.68 -7.00 10.59
N ILE A 71 0.34 -7.01 9.30
CA ILE A 71 1.33 -7.03 8.23
C ILE A 71 2.27 -5.81 8.26
N ALA A 72 1.85 -4.68 8.84
CA ALA A 72 2.68 -3.48 8.94
C ALA A 72 3.95 -3.73 9.77
N LYS A 73 3.92 -4.67 10.71
CA LYS A 73 5.11 -5.05 11.53
C LYS A 73 6.25 -5.66 10.70
N SER A 74 5.93 -6.15 9.50
CA SER A 74 6.92 -6.75 8.59
C SER A 74 7.36 -5.80 7.47
N ILE A 75 6.85 -4.56 7.47
CA ILE A 75 7.11 -3.57 6.45
C ILE A 75 7.78 -2.36 7.12
N ALA A 76 9.06 -2.13 6.82
CA ALA A 76 9.79 -0.95 7.26
C ALA A 76 9.66 0.17 6.22
N GLY A 77 9.84 1.43 6.62
CA GLY A 77 9.91 2.54 5.66
C GLY A 77 9.31 3.85 6.16
N ASP A 78 9.11 4.77 5.23
CA ASP A 78 8.53 6.08 5.50
C ASP A 78 7.27 6.29 4.65
N SER A 79 6.14 6.36 5.35
CA SER A 79 4.84 6.59 4.74
C SER A 79 4.69 7.94 4.03
N ALA A 80 5.46 8.96 4.42
CA ALA A 80 5.39 10.29 3.78
C ALA A 80 6.03 10.30 2.39
N THR A 81 7.01 9.42 2.16
CA THR A 81 7.69 9.26 0.86
C THR A 81 7.22 8.03 0.08
N LEU A 82 6.32 7.23 0.67
CA LEU A 82 5.82 5.97 0.11
C LEU A 82 6.96 5.01 -0.27
N ARG A 83 8.04 5.01 0.51
CA ARG A 83 9.19 4.12 0.33
C ARG A 83 9.22 3.11 1.46
N PHE A 84 9.15 1.84 1.08
CA PHE A 84 9.04 0.74 2.04
C PHE A 84 10.04 -0.37 1.71
N THR A 85 10.23 -1.26 2.67
CA THR A 85 11.07 -2.44 2.55
C THR A 85 10.39 -3.63 3.20
N VAL A 86 10.34 -4.76 2.49
CA VAL A 86 9.83 -6.04 2.98
C VAL A 86 10.90 -7.09 2.72
N ASP A 87 11.34 -7.80 3.76
CA ASP A 87 12.43 -8.80 3.67
C ASP A 87 13.70 -8.26 2.95
N GLY A 88 14.03 -6.99 3.17
CA GLY A 88 15.17 -6.31 2.55
C GLY A 88 14.97 -5.87 1.09
N VAL A 89 13.81 -6.15 0.49
CA VAL A 89 13.46 -5.73 -0.87
C VAL A 89 12.77 -4.37 -0.86
N PRO A 90 13.22 -3.38 -1.66
CA PRO A 90 12.56 -2.09 -1.77
C PRO A 90 11.18 -2.20 -2.44
N PHE A 91 10.21 -1.45 -1.90
CA PHE A 91 8.88 -1.25 -2.44
C PHE A 91 8.61 0.25 -2.61
N LYS A 92 8.04 0.62 -3.76
CA LYS A 92 7.66 1.99 -4.08
C LYS A 92 6.34 2.02 -4.85
N PRO A 93 5.70 3.19 -5.06
CA PRO A 93 4.47 3.26 -5.82
C PRO A 93 4.65 2.70 -7.24
N PHE A 94 3.71 1.85 -7.67
CA PHE A 94 3.78 1.22 -8.99
C PHE A 94 3.90 2.24 -10.13
N PHE A 95 3.21 3.37 -10.03
CA PHE A 95 3.25 4.44 -11.04
C PHE A 95 4.61 5.15 -11.16
N GLU A 96 5.55 4.92 -10.23
CA GLU A 96 6.93 5.44 -10.28
C GLU A 96 7.93 4.38 -10.78
N THR A 97 7.44 3.26 -11.30
CA THR A 97 8.27 2.10 -11.66
C THR A 97 8.46 1.99 -13.16
N TYR A 98 9.72 2.00 -13.61
CA TYR A 98 10.12 1.87 -15.02
C TYR A 98 11.04 0.66 -15.28
N GLY A 99 11.62 0.07 -14.22
CA GLY A 99 12.51 -1.07 -14.29
C GLY A 99 11.78 -2.41 -14.23
N ARG A 100 12.48 -3.46 -13.82
CA ARG A 100 11.83 -4.75 -13.49
C ARG A 100 11.17 -4.64 -12.12
N TYR A 101 10.02 -5.26 -11.98
CA TYR A 101 9.25 -5.20 -10.74
C TYR A 101 8.33 -6.40 -10.55
N SER A 102 7.87 -6.58 -9.32
CA SER A 102 6.80 -7.51 -8.96
C SER A 102 5.67 -6.77 -8.23
N VAL A 103 4.46 -6.75 -8.78
CA VAL A 103 3.25 -6.21 -8.12
C VAL A 103 2.40 -7.30 -7.43
N TYR A 104 2.69 -8.55 -7.72
CA TYR A 104 2.14 -9.71 -7.01
C TYR A 104 3.27 -10.43 -6.29
N GLN A 105 3.02 -10.80 -5.04
CA GLN A 105 3.95 -11.48 -4.16
C GLN A 105 3.32 -12.78 -3.68
N HIS A 106 4.12 -13.83 -3.55
CA HIS A 106 3.72 -15.02 -2.82
C HIS A 106 3.90 -14.73 -1.32
N VAL A 107 2.78 -14.61 -0.61
CA VAL A 107 2.72 -14.20 0.78
C VAL A 107 2.71 -15.44 1.68
N THR A 108 3.66 -15.48 2.60
CA THR A 108 3.62 -16.37 3.77
C THR A 108 3.25 -15.54 5.00
N LEU A 109 2.23 -15.96 5.74
CA LEU A 109 1.85 -15.35 7.01
C LEU A 109 2.45 -16.16 8.17
N LYS A 110 3.15 -15.49 9.09
CA LYS A 110 3.77 -16.10 10.29
C LYS A 110 3.16 -15.62 11.60
#